data_AF-A0A354KEX1-F1
#
_entry.id   AF-A0A354KEX1-F1
#
_cell.length_a   1.000
_cell.length_b   1.000
_cell.length_c   1.000
_cell.angle_alpha   90.00
_cell.angle_beta   90.00
_cell.angle_gamma   90.00
#
_symmetry.space_group_name_H-M   'P 1'
#
loop_
_entity.id
_entity.type
_entity.pdbx_description
1 polymer ?
#
loop_
_entity_poly.entity_id
_entity_poly.type
_entity_poly.pdbx_seq_one_letter_code
_entity_poly.pdbx_strand_id
1 'polypeptide(L)'
;MNRILALQFAFDRMIYDVHCLDYDPIKEIETFWNHYALETVSANTSELLIAYVDGDVKKNRLLKDEEIQEFATALYRVLIAYCIANHHHIDLSTVQLSAEAKERIGKELELSRKVAEFFGRLSK
;
A
#
# COMPACT_ATOMS: atom_id res chain seq x y z
N MET A 1 -22.38 0.55 16.35
CA MET A 1 -22.15 1.35 15.12
C MET A 1 -22.11 0.39 13.93
N ASN A 2 -22.80 0.68 12.83
CA ASN A 2 -22.77 -0.17 11.62
C ASN A 2 -21.32 -0.28 11.10
N ARG A 3 -20.85 -1.48 10.71
CA ARG A 3 -19.47 -1.73 10.22
C ARG A 3 -19.09 -0.80 9.06
N ILE A 4 -20.06 -0.46 8.19
CA ILE A 4 -19.84 0.47 7.08
C ILE A 4 -19.57 1.89 7.59
N LEU A 5 -20.35 2.37 8.57
CA LEU A 5 -20.15 3.69 9.16
C LEU A 5 -18.82 3.77 9.93
N ALA A 6 -18.42 2.68 10.60
CA ALA A 6 -17.13 2.59 11.27
C ALA A 6 -15.96 2.74 10.28
N LEU A 7 -16.06 2.07 9.13
CA LEU A 7 -15.05 2.13 8.08
C LEU A 7 -15.00 3.53 7.44
N GLN A 8 -16.15 4.11 7.13
CA GLN A 8 -16.23 5.46 6.58
C GLN A 8 -15.61 6.48 7.54
N PHE A 9 -15.97 6.41 8.83
CA PHE A 9 -15.38 7.27 9.84
C PHE A 9 -13.86 7.09 9.96
N ALA A 10 -13.35 5.86 9.86
CA ALA A 10 -11.91 5.61 9.88
C ALA A 10 -11.19 6.28 8.68
N PHE A 11 -11.76 6.23 7.48
CA PHE A 11 -11.20 6.90 6.31
C PHE A 11 -11.28 8.43 6.41
N ASP A 12 -12.42 8.97 6.84
CA ASP A 12 -12.58 10.41 7.08
C ASP A 12 -11.57 10.89 8.14
N ARG A 13 -11.33 10.06 9.16
CA ARG A 13 -10.34 10.36 10.20
C ARG A 13 -8.92 10.42 9.64
N MET A 14 -8.53 9.51 8.75
CA MET A 14 -7.19 9.55 8.13
C MET A 14 -6.98 10.81 7.29
N ILE A 15 -8.02 11.32 6.63
CA ILE A 15 -7.95 12.61 5.93
C ILE A 15 -7.81 13.74 6.95
N TYR A 16 -8.61 13.71 8.02
CA TYR A 16 -8.56 14.72 9.08
C TYR A 16 -7.18 14.79 9.74
N ASP A 17 -6.53 13.64 9.94
CA ASP A 17 -5.24 13.56 10.61
C ASP A 17 -4.14 14.36 9.88
N VAL A 18 -4.30 14.65 8.59
CA VAL A 18 -3.42 15.57 7.83
C VAL A 18 -3.37 16.98 8.43
N HIS A 19 -4.45 17.41 9.11
CA HIS A 19 -4.53 18.72 9.76
C HIS A 19 -3.91 18.73 11.16
N CYS A 20 -3.50 17.59 11.70
CA CYS A 20 -2.81 17.52 12.98
C CYS A 20 -1.42 18.18 12.87
N LEU A 21 -1.04 18.94 13.91
CA LEU A 21 0.23 19.70 13.92
C LEU A 21 1.47 18.80 13.81
N ASP A 22 1.35 17.54 14.19
CA ASP A 22 2.39 16.53 14.20
C ASP A 22 2.32 15.56 13.02
N TYR A 23 1.41 15.80 12.05
CA TYR A 23 1.32 14.99 10.86
C TYR A 23 2.58 15.13 10.00
N ASP A 24 3.19 14.00 9.67
CA ASP A 24 4.39 13.93 8.85
C ASP A 24 4.18 12.91 7.73
N PRO A 25 3.94 13.36 6.48
CA PRO A 25 3.71 12.44 5.37
C PRO A 25 4.94 11.59 5.05
N ILE A 26 6.17 12.04 5.37
CA ILE A 26 7.38 11.23 5.16
C ILE A 26 7.37 10.04 6.11
N LYS A 27 7.02 10.24 7.39
CA LYS A 27 6.91 9.13 8.35
C LYS A 27 5.85 8.12 7.98
N GLU A 28 4.72 8.55 7.41
CA GLU A 28 3.69 7.63 6.94
C GLU A 28 4.18 6.78 5.76
N ILE A 29 4.92 7.40 4.83
CA ILE A 29 5.58 6.70 3.72
C ILE A 29 6.62 5.71 4.22
N GLU A 30 7.49 6.12 5.15
CA GLU A 30 8.51 5.26 5.75
C GLU A 30 7.88 4.08 6.49
N THR A 31 6.88 4.34 7.34
CA THR A 31 6.15 3.32 8.09
C THR A 31 5.61 2.25 7.14
N PHE A 32 4.96 2.66 6.06
CA PHE A 32 4.37 1.74 5.10
C PHE A 32 5.43 0.86 4.43
N TRP A 33 6.48 1.45 3.86
CA TRP A 33 7.50 0.70 3.12
C TRP A 33 8.44 -0.12 3.99
N ASN A 34 8.62 0.28 5.25
CA ASN A 34 9.33 -0.55 6.22
C ASN A 34 8.51 -1.78 6.60
N HIS A 35 7.18 -1.68 6.63
CA HIS A 35 6.28 -2.78 6.99
C HIS A 35 5.97 -3.73 5.84
N TYR A 36 5.56 -3.22 4.66
CA TYR A 36 5.10 -4.04 3.55
C TYR A 36 6.19 -4.28 2.49
N ALA A 37 6.27 -5.51 1.98
CA ALA A 37 7.02 -5.87 0.77
C ALA A 37 6.23 -5.52 -0.49
N LEU A 38 6.86 -5.22 -1.64
CA LEU A 38 6.11 -4.97 -2.89
C LEU A 38 5.36 -6.24 -3.32
N GLU A 39 5.93 -7.41 -3.09
CA GLU A 39 5.23 -8.70 -3.31
C GLU A 39 3.93 -8.76 -2.51
N THR A 40 3.97 -8.42 -1.22
CA THR A 40 2.78 -8.39 -0.36
C THR A 40 1.78 -7.34 -0.83
N VAL A 41 2.25 -6.13 -1.18
CA VAL A 41 1.38 -5.08 -1.74
C VAL A 41 0.68 -5.57 -3.01
N SER A 42 1.43 -6.21 -3.92
CA SER A 42 0.91 -6.74 -5.18
C SER A 42 -0.11 -7.86 -4.95
N ALA A 43 0.21 -8.83 -4.08
CA ALA A 43 -0.67 -9.95 -3.77
C ALA A 43 -1.98 -9.46 -3.13
N ASN A 44 -1.89 -8.64 -2.09
CA ASN A 44 -3.06 -8.15 -1.36
C ASN A 44 -3.94 -7.23 -2.23
N THR A 45 -3.32 -6.39 -3.07
CA THR A 45 -4.06 -5.56 -4.04
C THR A 45 -4.79 -6.44 -5.08
N SER A 46 -4.14 -7.50 -5.54
CA SER A 46 -4.77 -8.46 -6.47
C SER A 46 -5.94 -9.18 -5.82
N GLU A 47 -5.82 -9.62 -4.57
CA GLU A 47 -6.92 -10.23 -3.82
C GLU A 47 -8.12 -9.28 -3.68
N LEU A 48 -7.86 -8.00 -3.36
CA LEU A 48 -8.90 -6.97 -3.28
C LEU A 48 -9.64 -6.78 -4.61
N LEU A 49 -8.90 -6.75 -5.73
CA LEU A 49 -9.47 -6.60 -7.07
C LEU A 49 -10.30 -7.82 -7.48
N ILE A 50 -9.76 -9.03 -7.27
CA ILE A 50 -10.46 -10.28 -7.56
C ILE A 50 -11.75 -10.36 -6.74
N ALA A 51 -11.70 -10.01 -5.46
CA ALA A 51 -12.87 -9.97 -4.59
C ALA A 51 -13.96 -9.00 -5.08
N TYR A 52 -13.57 -7.88 -5.71
CA TYR A 52 -14.49 -6.92 -6.30
C TYR A 52 -15.11 -7.45 -7.60
N VAL A 53 -14.30 -8.04 -8.49
CA VAL A 53 -14.74 -8.52 -9.81
C VAL A 53 -15.63 -9.76 -9.69
N ASP A 54 -15.25 -10.73 -8.87
CA ASP A 54 -15.91 -12.04 -8.82
C ASP A 54 -17.11 -12.09 -7.84
N GLY A 55 -17.40 -10.98 -7.14
CA GLY A 55 -18.63 -10.75 -6.38
C GLY A 55 -18.86 -11.62 -5.13
N ASP A 56 -18.20 -12.78 -4.98
CA ASP A 56 -18.43 -13.71 -3.87
C ASP A 56 -17.18 -14.52 -3.45
N VAL A 57 -16.05 -13.83 -3.28
CA VAL A 57 -14.78 -14.46 -2.87
C VAL A 57 -14.68 -14.52 -1.34
N LYS A 58 -15.73 -14.88 -0.60
CA LYS A 58 -15.54 -15.22 0.83
C LYS A 58 -14.99 -16.64 1.02
N LYS A 59 -15.10 -17.51 0.01
CA LYS A 59 -14.71 -18.93 0.14
C LYS A 59 -13.22 -19.23 -0.05
N ASN A 60 -12.46 -18.38 -0.76
CA ASN A 60 -11.07 -18.65 -1.16
C ASN A 60 -10.09 -17.50 -0.89
N ARG A 61 -10.39 -16.55 0.01
CA ARG A 61 -9.42 -15.50 0.38
C ARG A 61 -8.27 -16.11 1.18
N LEU A 62 -7.04 -15.73 0.86
CA LEU A 62 -5.88 -16.10 1.67
C LEU A 62 -5.86 -15.27 2.96
N LEU A 63 -6.33 -14.02 2.90
CA LEU A 63 -6.40 -13.11 4.04
C LEU A 63 -7.75 -13.15 4.77
N LYS A 64 -7.69 -13.00 6.08
CA LYS A 64 -8.87 -12.75 6.93
C LYS A 64 -9.42 -11.34 6.67
N ASP A 65 -10.71 -11.16 6.93
CA ASP A 65 -11.39 -9.87 6.84
C ASP A 65 -10.64 -8.73 7.56
N GLU A 66 -10.01 -9.02 8.70
CA GLU A 66 -9.25 -8.06 9.50
C GLU A 66 -7.93 -7.66 8.82
N GLU A 67 -7.19 -8.63 8.27
CA GLU A 67 -5.92 -8.41 7.59
C GLU A 67 -6.12 -7.60 6.29
N ILE A 68 -7.22 -7.86 5.58
CA ILE A 68 -7.62 -7.08 4.40
C ILE A 68 -7.95 -5.64 4.80
N GLN A 69 -8.68 -5.46 5.90
CA GLN A 69 -9.05 -4.14 6.38
C GLN A 69 -7.83 -3.34 6.86
N GLU A 70 -6.89 -3.99 7.55
CA GLU A 70 -5.62 -3.40 7.98
C GLU A 70 -4.78 -2.98 6.78
N PHE A 71 -4.60 -3.87 5.80
CA PHE A 71 -3.87 -3.55 4.57
C PHE A 71 -4.51 -2.40 3.80
N ALA A 72 -5.83 -2.43 3.57
CA ALA A 72 -6.54 -1.37 2.85
C ALA A 72 -6.44 -0.01 3.57
N THR A 73 -6.48 -0.03 4.91
CA THR A 73 -6.27 1.14 5.76
C THR A 73 -4.87 1.70 5.60
N ALA A 74 -3.83 0.86 5.70
CA ALA A 74 -2.45 1.28 5.55
C ALA A 74 -2.16 1.80 4.13
N LEU A 75 -2.69 1.12 3.11
CA LEU A 75 -2.57 1.54 1.71
C LEU A 75 -3.23 2.91 1.47
N TYR A 76 -4.43 3.13 2.01
CA TYR A 76 -5.10 4.42 1.88
C TYR A 76 -4.32 5.55 2.58
N ARG A 77 -3.79 5.28 3.77
CA ARG A 77 -2.99 6.26 4.52
C ARG A 77 -1.73 6.66 3.77
N VAL A 78 -0.98 5.70 3.20
CA VAL A 78 0.23 6.04 2.44
C VAL A 78 -0.09 6.77 1.14
N LEU A 79 -1.23 6.47 0.49
CA LEU A 79 -1.69 7.23 -0.69
C LEU A 79 -1.98 8.69 -0.33
N ILE A 80 -2.68 8.94 0.78
CA ILE A 80 -2.89 10.31 1.30
C ILE A 80 -1.53 10.98 1.53
N ALA A 81 -0.59 10.30 2.21
CA ALA A 81 0.73 10.86 2.50
C ALA A 81 1.49 11.27 1.22
N TYR A 82 1.48 10.43 0.19
CA TYR A 82 2.05 10.79 -1.12
C TYR A 82 1.36 11.99 -1.76
N CYS A 83 0.02 12.07 -1.70
CA CYS A 83 -0.73 13.21 -2.22
C CYS A 83 -0.36 14.51 -1.49
N ILE A 84 -0.25 14.47 -0.16
CA ILE A 84 0.11 15.62 0.66
C ILE A 84 1.57 16.03 0.45
N ALA A 85 2.50 15.07 0.42
CA ALA A 85 3.90 15.35 0.12
C ALA A 85 4.06 16.02 -1.25
N ASN A 86 3.35 15.52 -2.26
CA ASN A 86 3.32 16.15 -3.59
C ASN A 86 2.70 17.55 -3.57
N HIS A 87 1.56 17.74 -2.89
CA HIS A 87 0.86 19.02 -2.81
C HIS A 87 1.69 20.10 -2.11
N HIS A 88 2.44 19.73 -1.07
CA HIS A 88 3.32 20.63 -0.34
C HIS A 88 4.75 20.68 -0.87
N HIS A 89 5.03 20.02 -2.01
CA HIS A 89 6.36 19.95 -2.62
C HIS A 89 7.46 19.47 -1.64
N ILE A 90 7.11 18.52 -0.78
CA ILE A 90 8.05 17.90 0.15
C ILE A 90 9.00 17.01 -0.64
N ASP A 91 10.29 17.15 -0.37
CA ASP A 91 11.32 16.35 -1.00
C ASP A 91 11.27 14.90 -0.52
N LEU A 92 10.80 14.00 -1.39
CA LEU A 92 10.76 12.56 -1.12
C LEU A 92 12.15 11.90 -1.07
N SER A 93 13.21 12.60 -1.48
CA SER A 93 14.58 12.10 -1.29
C SER A 93 14.96 11.94 0.19
N THR A 94 14.21 12.60 1.08
CA THR A 94 14.38 12.54 2.53
C THR A 94 13.87 11.25 3.16
N VAL A 95 13.12 10.41 2.44
CA VAL A 95 12.57 9.14 2.94
C VAL A 95 13.69 8.17 3.33
N GLN A 96 13.69 7.76 4.59
CA GLN A 96 14.67 6.86 5.19
C GLN A 96 14.08 5.45 5.41
N LEU A 97 14.18 4.63 4.37
CA LEU A 97 13.84 3.21 4.51
C LEU A 97 14.94 2.44 5.27
N SER A 98 14.51 1.42 6.02
CA SER A 98 15.40 0.47 6.70
C SER A 98 16.29 -0.26 5.69
N ALA A 99 17.42 -0.81 6.15
CA ALA A 99 18.32 -1.56 5.28
C ALA A 99 17.62 -2.79 4.68
N GLU A 100 16.83 -3.48 5.49
CA GLU A 100 16.04 -4.65 5.12
C GLU A 100 14.98 -4.29 4.08
N ALA A 101 14.28 -3.16 4.27
CA ALA A 101 13.28 -2.68 3.32
C ALA A 101 13.92 -2.33 1.97
N LYS A 102 15.05 -1.63 1.97
CA LYS A 102 15.81 -1.28 0.75
C LYS A 102 16.27 -2.52 -0.01
N GLU A 103 16.84 -3.50 0.69
CA GLU A 103 17.32 -4.74 0.08
C GLU A 103 16.17 -5.53 -0.54
N ARG A 104 15.07 -5.71 0.20
CA ARG A 104 13.88 -6.43 -0.24
C ARG A 104 13.27 -5.79 -1.50
N ILE A 105 13.02 -4.47 -1.46
CA ILE A 105 12.48 -3.72 -2.59
C ILE A 105 13.41 -3.83 -3.81
N GLY A 106 14.72 -3.68 -3.62
CA GLY A 106 15.70 -3.79 -4.70
C GLY A 106 15.66 -5.16 -5.39
N LYS A 107 15.61 -6.25 -4.61
CA LYS A 107 15.52 -7.62 -5.13
C LYS A 107 14.24 -7.85 -5.92
N GLU A 108 13.10 -7.38 -5.41
CA GLU A 108 11.79 -7.54 -6.07
C GLU A 108 11.74 -6.77 -7.39
N LEU A 109 12.27 -5.54 -7.44
CA LEU A 109 12.37 -4.76 -8.67
C LEU A 109 13.27 -5.43 -9.71
N GLU A 110 14.42 -5.97 -9.29
CA GLU A 110 15.33 -6.68 -10.18
C GLU A 110 14.67 -7.94 -10.77
N LEU A 111 13.96 -8.71 -9.94
CA LEU A 111 13.24 -9.90 -10.36
C LEU A 111 12.12 -9.56 -11.35
N SER A 112 11.29 -8.57 -11.02
CA SER A 112 10.20 -8.10 -11.88
C SER A 112 10.70 -7.69 -13.26
N ARG A 113 11.82 -6.96 -13.32
CA ARG A 113 12.50 -6.62 -14.58
C ARG A 113 12.91 -7.86 -15.37
N LYS A 114 13.59 -8.83 -14.73
CA LYS A 114 14.02 -10.07 -15.39
C LYS A 114 12.84 -10.85 -15.98
N VAL A 115 11.75 -10.95 -15.23
CA VAL A 115 10.52 -11.62 -15.68
C VAL A 115 9.93 -10.89 -16.91
N ALA A 116 9.79 -9.56 -16.85
CA ALA A 116 9.27 -8.77 -17.95
C ALA A 116 10.15 -8.88 -19.21
N GLU A 117 11.48 -8.82 -19.07
CA GLU A 117 12.42 -8.99 -20.18
C GLU A 117 12.36 -10.39 -20.78
N PHE A 118 12.19 -11.44 -19.97
CA PHE A 118 12.07 -12.81 -20.45
C PHE A 118 10.81 -12.99 -21.31
N PHE A 119 9.64 -12.59 -20.79
CA PHE A 119 8.40 -12.71 -21.55
C PHE A 119 8.36 -11.78 -22.77
N GLY A 120 8.97 -10.61 -22.68
CA GLY A 120 9.12 -9.69 -23.82
C GLY A 120 9.99 -10.23 -24.95
N ARG A 121 10.87 -11.22 -24.69
CA ARG A 121 11.62 -11.94 -25.74
C ARG A 121 10.79 -13.04 -26.39
N LEU A 122 9.85 -13.64 -25.66
CA LEU A 122 9.00 -14.72 -26.17
C LEU A 122 7.81 -14.21 -26.98
N SER A 123 7.43 -12.93 -26.82
CA SER A 123 6.35 -12.29 -27.55
C SER A 123 6.77 -11.60 -28.86
N LYS A 124 8.06 -11.71 -29.23
CA LYS A 124 8.63 -11.29 -30.53
C LYS A 124 8.87 -12.50 -31.41
#